data_AF-A0ABD0R3L6-F1
#
_entry.id   AF-A0ABD0R3L6-F1
#
_cell.length_a   1.000
_cell.length_b   1.000
_cell.length_c   1.000
_cell.angle_alpha   90.00
_cell.angle_beta   90.00
_cell.angle_gamma   90.00
#
_symmetry.space_group_name_H-M   'P 1'
#
loop_
_entity.id
_entity.type
_entity.pdbx_description
1 polymer ?
#
loop_
_entity_poly.entity_id
_entity_poly.type
_entity_poly.pdbx_seq_one_letter_code
_entity_poly.pdbx_strand_id
1 'polypeptide(L)'
;YEGIIIVRNGGTHGAVSVRWNITRNSTDRTPVSADLNPVSGTLRFAEGQMNAVLPLNITQDNLPEEAEAFILRLIPESVQGGAEVDEPME
;
A
#
# COMPACT_ATOMS: atom_id res chain seq x y z
N TYR A 1 11.75 -7.92 -6.50
CA TYR A 1 10.48 -7.58 -5.84
C TYR A 1 9.87 -6.46 -6.65
N GLU A 2 8.70 -6.67 -7.23
CA GLU A 2 8.10 -5.77 -8.22
C GLU A 2 7.04 -4.82 -7.61
N GLY A 3 6.86 -4.85 -6.29
CA GLY A 3 5.84 -4.07 -5.58
C GLY A 3 4.63 -4.91 -5.13
N ILE A 4 3.62 -4.22 -4.60
CA ILE A 4 2.34 -4.81 -4.18
C ILE A 4 1.30 -4.50 -5.25
N ILE A 5 0.56 -5.52 -5.71
CA ILE A 5 -0.50 -5.36 -6.69
C ILE A 5 -1.81 -5.11 -5.95
N ILE A 6 -2.48 -4.01 -6.28
CA ILE A 6 -3.82 -3.68 -5.77
C ILE A 6 -4.82 -3.85 -6.90
N VAL A 7 -5.91 -4.55 -6.61
CA VAL A 7 -6.92 -4.93 -7.60
C VAL A 7 -8.20 -4.12 -7.37
N ARG A 8 -8.75 -3.60 -8.47
CA ARG A 8 -10.07 -2.96 -8.54
C ARG A 8 -11.06 -3.96 -9.13
N ASN A 9 -12.04 -4.36 -8.32
CA ASN A 9 -13.11 -5.28 -8.70
C ASN A 9 -14.43 -4.53 -8.95
N GLY A 10 -15.39 -5.17 -9.62
CA GLY A 10 -16.75 -4.63 -9.81
C GLY A 10 -16.94 -3.63 -10.96
N GLY A 11 -15.89 -3.32 -11.73
CA GLY A 11 -15.96 -2.48 -12.93
C GLY A 11 -14.87 -1.40 -12.98
N THR A 12 -14.66 -0.82 -14.16
CA THR A 12 -13.56 0.13 -14.42
C THR A 12 -14.00 1.50 -14.92
N HIS A 13 -15.30 1.80 -14.88
CA HIS A 13 -15.82 3.09 -15.31
C HIS A 13 -15.37 4.21 -14.36
N GLY A 14 -14.90 5.31 -14.93
CA GLY A 14 -14.36 6.45 -14.17
C GLY A 14 -13.02 6.17 -13.48
N ALA A 15 -12.32 7.25 -13.13
CA ALA A 15 -11.09 7.17 -12.36
C ALA A 15 -11.39 7.07 -10.85
N VAL A 16 -10.58 6.29 -10.14
CA VAL A 16 -10.69 6.07 -8.70
C VAL A 16 -9.35 6.36 -8.04
N SER A 17 -9.36 6.88 -6.82
CA SER A 17 -8.14 7.01 -6.02
C SER A 17 -8.38 6.71 -4.56
N VAL A 18 -7.36 6.21 -3.87
CA VAL A 18 -7.38 5.89 -2.44
C VAL A 18 -6.01 6.17 -1.83
N ARG A 19 -5.97 6.76 -0.63
CA ARG A 19 -4.74 6.91 0.14
C ARG A 19 -4.39 5.61 0.85
N TRP A 20 -3.10 5.39 1.07
CA TRP A 20 -2.58 4.23 1.75
C TRP A 20 -1.42 4.59 2.68
N ASN A 21 -1.17 3.75 3.68
CA ASN A 21 -0.04 3.86 4.58
C ASN A 21 0.46 2.49 5.04
N ILE A 22 1.72 2.44 5.45
CA ILE A 22 2.38 1.26 6.00
C ILE A 22 2.71 1.53 7.46
N THR A 23 2.43 0.55 8.30
CA THR A 23 2.77 0.55 9.73
C THR A 23 3.51 -0.72 10.08
N ARG A 24 4.46 -0.65 11.02
CA ARG A 24 5.10 -1.85 11.55
C ARG A 24 4.22 -2.52 12.59
N ASN A 25 4.20 -3.85 12.58
CA ASN A 25 3.59 -4.70 13.58
C ASN A 25 4.69 -5.39 14.41
N SER A 26 5.50 -4.59 15.10
CA SER A 26 6.64 -5.04 15.92
C SER A 26 6.75 -4.17 17.17
N THR A 27 7.53 -4.63 18.15
CA THR A 27 7.91 -3.85 19.34
C THR A 27 9.01 -2.83 19.05
N ASP A 28 9.69 -2.96 17.91
CA ASP A 28 10.68 -1.98 17.47
C ASP A 28 10.01 -0.63 17.15
N ARG A 29 10.67 0.43 17.61
CA ARG A 29 10.24 1.83 17.52
C ARG A 29 11.00 2.60 16.44
N THR A 30 11.91 1.95 15.71
CA THR A 30 12.52 2.59 14.55
C THR A 30 11.44 2.98 13.53
N PRO A 31 11.58 4.13 12.84
CA PRO A 31 10.61 4.53 11.85
C PRO A 31 10.53 3.51 10.71
N VAL A 32 9.33 3.18 10.23
CA VAL A 32 9.14 2.32 9.03
C VAL A 32 9.96 2.82 7.83
N SER A 33 10.20 4.13 7.75
CA SER A 33 11.00 4.75 6.69
C SER A 33 12.50 4.40 6.73
N ALA A 34 12.98 3.76 7.81
CA ALA A 34 14.32 3.21 7.86
C ALA A 34 14.45 2.04 6.86
N ASP A 35 13.45 1.15 6.82
CA ASP A 35 13.54 -0.13 6.07
C ASP A 35 12.68 -0.12 4.81
N LEU A 36 11.64 0.72 4.75
CA LEU A 36 10.69 0.77 3.64
C LEU A 36 10.38 2.20 3.19
N ASN A 37 10.41 2.44 1.88
CA ASN A 37 9.98 3.72 1.32
C ASN A 37 9.27 3.54 -0.04
N PRO A 38 8.16 4.26 -0.32
CA PRO A 38 7.44 5.18 0.56
C PRO A 38 6.57 4.47 1.62
N VAL A 39 6.38 5.13 2.76
CA VAL A 39 5.52 4.63 3.86
C VAL A 39 4.05 5.02 3.72
N SER A 40 3.74 5.95 2.81
CA SER A 40 2.37 6.37 2.53
C SER A 40 2.28 7.01 1.15
N GLY A 41 1.08 7.08 0.60
CA GLY A 41 0.85 7.71 -0.69
C GLY A 41 -0.60 7.67 -1.13
N THR A 42 -0.81 7.97 -2.41
CA THR A 42 -2.11 7.88 -3.07
C THR A 42 -1.98 6.93 -4.25
N LEU A 43 -2.82 5.90 -4.25
CA LEU A 43 -2.98 4.98 -5.37
C LEU A 43 -4.09 5.51 -6.28
N ARG A 44 -3.88 5.47 -7.58
CA ARG A 44 -4.87 5.91 -8.58
C ARG A 44 -5.09 4.83 -9.64
N PHE A 45 -6.35 4.57 -9.92
CA PHE A 45 -6.80 3.81 -11.07
C PHE A 45 -7.31 4.79 -12.12
N ALA A 46 -6.72 4.76 -13.32
CA ALA A 46 -7.32 5.41 -14.47
C ALA A 46 -8.63 4.72 -14.86
N GLU A 47 -9.45 5.40 -15.65
CA GLU A 47 -10.60 4.75 -16.28
C GLU A 47 -10.12 3.57 -17.14
N GLY A 48 -10.81 2.43 -17.03
CA GLY A 48 -10.41 1.18 -17.70
C GLY A 48 -9.37 0.35 -16.94
N GLN A 49 -8.73 0.87 -15.89
CA GLN A 49 -7.65 0.19 -15.17
C GLN A 49 -8.18 -0.71 -14.04
N MET A 50 -7.79 -1.99 -14.07
CA MET A 50 -8.18 -2.99 -13.05
C MET A 50 -7.10 -3.26 -12.00
N ASN A 51 -5.83 -3.01 -12.33
CA ASN A 51 -4.69 -3.28 -11.45
C ASN A 51 -3.81 -2.05 -11.35
N ALA A 52 -3.28 -1.80 -10.16
CA ALA A 52 -2.29 -0.77 -9.93
C ALA A 52 -1.17 -1.36 -9.07
N VAL A 53 0.08 -1.03 -9.43
CA VAL A 53 1.26 -1.47 -8.68
C VAL A 53 1.64 -0.36 -7.72
N LEU A 54 1.81 -0.73 -6.46
CA LEU A 54 2.36 0.13 -5.42
C LEU A 54 3.85 -0.20 -5.29
N PRO A 55 4.75 0.67 -5.82
CA PRO A 55 6.18 0.44 -5.74
C PRO A 55 6.64 0.68 -4.30
N LEU A 56 7.37 -0.29 -3.74
CA LEU A 56 8.06 -0.16 -2.46
C LEU A 56 9.53 -0.50 -2.65
N ASN A 57 10.38 0.31 -2.03
CA ASN A 57 11.80 0.07 -1.94
C ASN A 57 12.11 -0.43 -0.53
N ILE A 58 12.84 -1.53 -0.46
CA ILE A 58 13.37 -2.08 0.79
C ILE A 58 14.78 -1.52 0.95
N THR A 59 15.01 -0.79 2.04
CA THR A 59 16.35 -0.32 2.41
C THR A 59 17.10 -1.49 3.01
N GLN A 60 18.28 -1.78 2.48
CA GLN A 60 19.19 -2.75 3.07
C GLN A 60 20.33 -1.99 3.74
N ASP A 61 20.56 -2.29 5.01
CA ASP A 61 21.74 -1.82 5.72
C ASP A 61 22.45 -2.99 6.45
N ASN A 62 23.45 -2.65 7.27
CA ASN A 62 24.27 -3.63 7.99
C ASN A 62 23.90 -3.74 9.47
N LEU A 63 22.80 -3.13 9.90
CA LEU A 63 22.30 -3.23 11.27
C LEU A 63 21.68 -4.63 11.45
N PRO A 64 22.06 -5.38 12.49
CA PRO A 64 21.36 -6.61 12.82
C PRO A 64 19.95 -6.28 13.34
N GLU A 65 18.94 -6.72 12.61
CA GLU A 65 17.52 -6.50 12.91
C GLU A 65 16.79 -7.84 13.13
N GLU A 66 15.76 -7.81 13.95
CA GLU A 66 14.85 -8.95 14.11
C GLU A 66 13.93 -9.06 12.88
N ALA A 67 13.28 -10.21 12.70
CA ALA A 67 12.28 -10.34 11.65
C ALA A 67 11.07 -9.44 11.93
N GLU A 68 10.76 -8.53 11.00
CA GLU A 68 9.70 -7.55 11.16
C GLU A 68 8.51 -7.80 10.22
N ALA A 69 7.30 -7.60 10.74
CA ALA A 69 6.09 -7.63 9.93
C ALA A 69 5.59 -6.20 9.66
N PHE A 70 5.26 -5.90 8.41
CA PHE A 70 4.67 -4.64 8.00
C PHE A 70 3.23 -4.84 7.55
N ILE A 71 2.38 -3.85 7.85
CA ILE A 71 0.97 -3.84 7.49
C ILE A 71 0.75 -2.68 6.52
N LEU A 72 0.37 -2.98 5.29
CA LEU A 72 -0.17 -2.01 4.35
C LEU A 72 -1.68 -1.84 4.60
N ARG A 73 -2.15 -0.60 4.69
CA ARG A 73 -3.57 -0.25 4.82
C ARG A 73 -4.00 0.71 3.73
N LEU A 74 -5.12 0.42 3.08
CA LEU A 74 -5.87 1.40 2.31
C LEU A 74 -6.79 2.16 3.27
N ILE A 75 -6.93 3.48 3.09
CA ILE A 75 -7.71 4.36 3.98
C ILE A 75 -9.11 4.53 3.37
N PRO A 76 -10.18 3.88 3.88
CA PRO A 76 -11.49 3.86 3.23
C PRO A 76 -12.11 5.25 3.11
N GLU A 77 -11.95 6.10 4.12
CA GLU A 77 -12.46 7.48 4.15
C GLU A 77 -11.81 8.40 3.10
N SER A 78 -10.72 7.96 2.48
CA SER A 78 -10.00 8.73 1.46
C SER A 78 -10.39 8.38 0.03
N VAL A 79 -11.27 7.40 -0.17
CA VAL A 79 -11.63 6.93 -1.49
C VAL A 79 -12.38 8.03 -2.25
N GLN A 80 -12.01 8.20 -3.52
CA GLN A 80 -12.69 9.08 -4.47
C GLN A 80 -13.07 8.28 -5.72
N GLY A 81 -14.11 8.72 -6.44
CA GLY A 81 -14.59 8.05 -7.66
C GLY A 81 -15.61 6.93 -7.41
N GLY A 82 -16.22 6.87 -6.23
CA GLY A 82 -17.35 5.97 -5.93
C GLY A 82 -16.99 4.51 -5.68
N ALA A 83 -15.71 4.21 -5.45
CA ALA A 83 -15.28 2.88 -5.02
C ALA A 83 -15.37 2.71 -3.50
N GLU A 84 -15.21 1.47 -3.05
CA GLU A 84 -15.14 1.09 -1.64
C GLU A 84 -13.89 0.23 -1.41
N VAL A 85 -13.34 0.26 -0.21
CA VAL A 85 -12.22 -0.60 0.19
C VAL A 85 -12.81 -1.86 0.81
N ASP A 86 -12.45 -3.01 0.26
CA ASP A 86 -12.80 -4.33 0.79
C ASP A 86 -11.62 -4.92 1.58
N GLU A 87 -11.84 -6.04 2.26
CA GLU A 87 -10.78 -6.79 2.91
C GLU A 87 -9.74 -7.30 1.89
N PRO A 88 -8.45 -7.39 2.27
CA PRO A 88 -7.44 -7.96 1.39
C PRO A 88 -7.80 -9.42 1.07
N MET A 89 -7.81 -9.77 -0.22
CA MET A 89 -7.95 -11.16 -0.65
C MET A 89 -6.69 -11.95 -0.24
N GLU A 90 -6.87 -13.10 0.42
CA GLU A 90 -5.79 -14.04 0.75
C GLU A 90 -5.12 -14.65 -0.50
#